data_AF-A0A1V9YW29-F1
#
_entry.id   AF-A0A1V9YW29-F1
#
_cell.length_a   1.000
_cell.length_b   1.000
_cell.length_c   1.000
_cell.angle_alpha   90.00
_cell.angle_beta   90.00
_cell.angle_gamma   90.00
#
_symmetry.space_group_name_H-M   'P 1'
#
loop_
_entity.id
_entity.type
_entity.pdbx_description
1 polymer ?
#
loop_
_entity_poly.entity_id
_entity_poly.type
_entity_poly.pdbx_seq_one_letter_code
_entity_poly.pdbx_strand_id
1 'polypeptide(L)'
;MGTPGTGKSCILALICFYIAINRGYPVLWHRKNEVSSVTYLFHNEMYYQWDDENSACYNALYFAMKGQNCWFCLDGLKQPTMQSCGLSNMFKILATSGKYDVGNDASNSIDMCLVPIWKKDDLQKYGVHSLKVTEADIDARYYVSGGSFY
;
A
#
# COMPACT_ATOMS: atom_id res chain seq x y z
N MET A 1 -7.07 -4.79 -3.75
CA MET A 1 -6.35 -5.42 -4.89
C MET A 1 -6.57 -4.61 -6.15
N GLY A 2 -5.73 -4.74 -7.18
CA GLY A 2 -5.97 -4.12 -8.49
C GLY A 2 -4.76 -4.09 -9.41
N THR A 3 -4.97 -3.84 -10.70
CA THR A 3 -3.93 -3.83 -11.76
C THR A 3 -2.70 -2.98 -11.38
N PRO A 4 -1.46 -3.37 -11.73
CA PRO A 4 -0.29 -2.48 -11.57
C PRO A 4 -0.55 -1.06 -12.11
N GLY A 5 0.06 -0.05 -11.49
CA GLY A 5 -0.13 1.36 -11.90
C GLY A 5 -1.36 2.06 -11.33
N THR A 6 -2.38 1.36 -10.82
CA THR A 6 -3.66 1.99 -10.40
C THR A 6 -3.64 2.82 -9.11
N GLY A 7 -2.46 3.23 -8.62
CA GLY A 7 -2.35 4.13 -7.45
C GLY A 7 -2.55 3.48 -6.08
N LYS A 8 -2.67 2.14 -5.98
CA LYS A 8 -2.86 1.43 -4.69
C LYS A 8 -1.79 1.76 -3.65
N SER A 9 -0.52 1.75 -4.05
CA SER A 9 0.60 2.09 -3.16
C SER A 9 0.53 3.55 -2.70
N CYS A 10 0.05 4.45 -3.56
CA CYS A 10 -0.18 5.86 -3.19
C CYS A 10 -1.33 5.99 -2.18
N ILE A 11 -2.45 5.32 -2.40
CA ILE A 11 -3.58 5.29 -1.46
C ILE A 11 -3.14 4.71 -0.11
N LEU A 12 -2.40 3.60 -0.12
CA LEU A 12 -1.86 3.00 1.11
C LEU A 12 -0.93 3.97 1.84
N ALA A 13 -0.02 4.65 1.13
CA ALA A 13 0.85 5.66 1.71
C ALA A 13 0.02 6.78 2.38
N LEU A 14 -1.02 7.29 1.70
CA LEU A 14 -1.92 8.30 2.26
C LEU A 14 -2.65 7.81 3.52
N ILE A 15 -3.10 6.56 3.53
CA ILE A 15 -3.72 5.94 4.71
C ILE A 15 -2.70 5.84 5.84
N CYS A 16 -1.47 5.38 5.57
CA CYS A 16 -0.39 5.32 6.55
C CYS A 16 -0.11 6.70 7.16
N PHE A 17 0.02 7.74 6.33
CA PHE A 17 0.24 9.10 6.82
C PHE A 17 -0.95 9.63 7.62
N TYR A 18 -2.18 9.40 7.17
CA TYR A 18 -3.38 9.80 7.91
C TYR A 18 -3.44 9.14 9.29
N ILE A 19 -3.10 7.84 9.39
CA ILE A 19 -3.06 7.14 10.67
C ILE A 19 -1.95 7.69 11.57
N ALA A 20 -0.74 7.87 11.03
CA ALA A 20 0.40 8.36 11.80
C ALA A 20 0.20 9.79 12.30
N ILE A 21 -0.21 10.71 11.41
CA ILE A 21 -0.28 12.15 11.69
C ILE A 21 -1.60 12.51 12.37
N ASN A 22 -2.74 12.10 11.80
CA ASN A 22 -4.04 12.56 12.30
C ASN A 22 -4.57 11.71 13.45
N ARG A 23 -4.17 10.43 13.55
CA ARG A 23 -4.58 9.55 14.65
C ARG A 23 -3.50 9.35 15.71
N GLY A 24 -2.25 9.72 15.43
CA GLY A 24 -1.12 9.55 16.35
C GLY A 24 -0.77 8.08 16.62
N TYR A 25 -1.21 7.14 15.79
CA TYR A 25 -0.90 5.73 15.98
C TYR A 25 0.40 5.34 15.26
N PRO A 26 1.20 4.42 15.83
CA PRO A 26 2.37 3.92 15.13
C PRO A 26 1.97 3.19 13.84
N VAL A 27 2.77 3.34 12.79
CA VAL A 27 2.57 2.65 11.52
C VAL A 27 3.88 1.99 11.09
N LEU A 28 3.86 0.68 10.93
CA LEU A 28 4.95 -0.09 10.34
C LEU A 28 4.52 -0.49 8.93
N TRP A 29 5.19 0.07 7.91
CA TRP A 29 4.86 -0.14 6.52
C TRP A 29 6.04 -0.77 5.78
N HIS A 30 5.82 -1.94 5.18
CA HIS A 30 6.81 -2.59 4.34
C HIS A 30 6.37 -2.61 2.88
N ARG A 31 7.25 -2.13 2.00
CA ARG A 31 7.01 -1.99 0.58
C ARG A 31 8.05 -2.76 -0.21
N LYS A 32 7.59 -3.66 -1.08
CA LYS A 32 8.43 -4.41 -2.00
C LYS A 32 8.06 -4.08 -3.45
N ASN A 33 9.04 -3.74 -4.26
CA ASN A 33 8.91 -3.65 -5.72
C ASN A 33 9.92 -4.62 -6.38
N GLU A 34 10.03 -4.59 -7.71
CA GLU A 34 10.91 -5.51 -8.45
C GLU A 34 12.41 -5.27 -8.21
N VAL A 35 12.77 -4.09 -7.70
CA VAL A 35 14.15 -3.61 -7.60
C VAL A 35 14.62 -3.55 -6.15
N SER A 36 13.71 -3.32 -5.21
CA SER A 36 14.03 -2.92 -3.84
C SER A 36 12.90 -3.27 -2.89
N SER A 37 13.25 -3.34 -1.62
CA SER A 37 12.33 -3.57 -0.52
C SER A 37 12.72 -2.65 0.61
N VAL A 38 11.75 -1.94 1.18
CA VAL A 38 11.99 -0.91 2.18
C VAL A 38 10.94 -1.03 3.28
N THR A 39 11.41 -0.94 4.52
CA THR A 39 10.56 -0.87 5.71
C THR A 39 10.58 0.53 6.28
N TYR A 40 9.40 1.04 6.61
CA TYR A 40 9.17 2.35 7.20
C TYR A 40 8.51 2.19 8.56
N LEU A 41 8.95 2.98 9.54
CA LEU A 41 8.27 3.12 10.82
C LEU A 41 7.93 4.59 11.06
N PHE A 42 6.65 4.86 11.26
CA PHE A 42 6.15 6.11 11.82
C PHE A 42 5.83 5.88 13.28
N HIS A 43 6.53 6.55 14.18
CA HIS A 43 6.32 6.39 15.62
C HIS A 43 6.76 7.66 16.36
N ASN A 44 5.91 8.14 17.28
CA ASN A 44 6.16 9.34 18.07
C ASN A 44 6.58 10.55 17.22
N GLU A 45 5.82 10.83 16.16
CA GLU A 45 6.07 11.93 15.22
C GLU A 45 7.38 11.83 14.42
N MET A 46 8.13 10.74 14.59
CA MET A 46 9.36 10.46 13.87
C MET A 46 9.13 9.47 12.73
N TYR A 47 9.98 9.59 11.70
CA TYR A 47 10.02 8.72 10.54
C TYR A 47 11.36 8.01 10.46
N TYR A 48 11.31 6.69 10.29
CA TYR A 48 12.47 5.83 10.14
C TYR A 48 12.32 4.95 8.91
N GLN A 49 13.44 4.63 8.26
CA GLN A 49 13.49 3.87 7.02
C GLN A 49 14.69 2.91 7.01
N TRP A 50 14.48 1.70 6.51
CA TRP A 50 15.52 0.68 6.31
C TRP A 50 15.34 -0.02 4.97
N ASP A 51 16.44 -0.23 4.26
CA ASP A 51 16.48 -1.21 3.17
C ASP A 51 16.28 -2.61 3.75
N ASP A 52 15.36 -3.38 3.19
CA ASP A 52 14.83 -4.60 3.82
C ASP A 52 14.46 -5.66 2.78
N GLU A 53 15.43 -6.08 1.95
CA GLU A 53 15.26 -7.06 0.86
C GLU A 53 14.59 -8.36 1.29
N ASN A 54 14.94 -8.83 2.49
CA ASN A 54 14.48 -10.10 3.06
C ASN A 54 13.36 -9.93 4.09
N SER A 55 12.82 -8.72 4.26
CA SER A 55 11.77 -8.40 5.23
C SER A 55 12.15 -8.71 6.69
N ALA A 56 13.45 -8.76 6.99
CA ALA A 56 13.98 -9.06 8.31
C ALA A 56 13.73 -7.91 9.29
N CYS A 57 13.91 -6.66 8.84
CA CYS A 57 13.63 -5.49 9.67
C CYS A 57 12.13 -5.41 10.00
N TYR A 58 11.27 -5.63 9.01
CA TYR A 58 9.82 -5.68 9.22
C TYR A 58 9.44 -6.74 10.24
N ASN A 59 9.95 -7.97 10.09
CA ASN A 59 9.66 -9.06 11.04
C ASN A 59 10.07 -8.70 12.48
N ALA A 60 11.29 -8.21 12.66
CA ALA A 60 11.78 -7.81 13.98
C ALA A 60 10.92 -6.70 14.61
N LEU A 61 10.62 -5.65 13.83
CA LEU A 61 9.80 -4.53 14.28
C LEU A 61 8.35 -4.93 14.54
N TYR A 62 7.79 -5.83 13.74
CA TYR A 62 6.44 -6.35 13.97
C TYR A 62 6.33 -6.98 15.35
N PHE A 63 7.26 -7.87 15.72
CA PHE A 63 7.23 -8.52 17.02
C PHE A 63 7.48 -7.53 18.18
N ALA A 64 8.37 -6.56 17.99
CA ALA A 64 8.62 -5.52 18.97
C ALA A 64 7.38 -4.62 19.20
N MET A 65 6.61 -4.35 18.15
CA MET A 65 5.42 -3.51 18.19
C MET A 65 4.13 -4.30 18.43
N LYS A 66 4.20 -5.64 18.47
CA LYS A 66 3.02 -6.51 18.65
C LYS A 66 2.40 -6.24 20.02
N GLY A 67 1.10 -5.95 20.04
CA GLY A 67 0.38 -5.60 21.26
C GLY A 67 0.40 -4.10 21.58
N GLN A 68 1.29 -3.32 20.95
CA GLN A 68 1.10 -1.89 20.83
C GLN A 68 0.10 -1.66 19.69
N ASN A 69 -0.75 -0.64 19.77
CA ASN A 69 -1.82 -0.37 18.79
C ASN A 69 -1.28 0.12 17.42
N CYS A 70 -0.22 -0.51 16.93
CA CYS A 70 0.47 -0.26 15.69
C CYS A 70 -0.36 -0.75 14.50
N TRP A 71 -0.21 -0.06 13.37
CA TRP A 71 -0.77 -0.44 12.09
C TRP A 71 0.29 -1.05 11.20
N PHE A 72 0.09 -2.32 10.88
CA PHE A 72 1.00 -3.12 10.06
C PHE A 72 0.51 -3.11 8.61
N CYS A 73 1.31 -2.59 7.70
CA CYS A 73 0.93 -2.37 6.31
C CYS A 73 1.92 -3.04 5.36
N LEU A 74 1.41 -3.81 4.40
CA LEU A 74 2.21 -4.45 3.35
C LEU A 74 1.84 -3.89 1.98
N ASP A 75 2.84 -3.60 1.14
CA ASP A 75 2.68 -3.03 -0.19
C ASP A 75 3.52 -3.77 -1.23
N GLY A 76 2.91 -4.12 -2.36
CA GLY A 76 3.58 -4.71 -3.53
C GLY A 76 3.93 -6.20 -3.40
N LEU A 77 3.67 -6.82 -2.25
CA LEU A 77 3.90 -8.24 -2.02
C LEU A 77 2.81 -9.13 -2.63
N LYS A 78 3.23 -10.22 -3.30
CA LYS A 78 2.34 -11.30 -3.74
C LYS A 78 2.23 -12.36 -2.65
N GLN A 79 1.11 -13.10 -2.62
CA GLN A 79 0.85 -14.12 -1.58
C GLN A 79 1.97 -15.17 -1.42
N PRO A 80 2.54 -15.75 -2.51
CA PRO A 80 3.66 -16.69 -2.36
C PRO A 80 4.89 -16.07 -1.69
N THR A 81 5.19 -14.80 -1.99
CA THR A 81 6.32 -14.09 -1.39
C THR A 81 6.09 -13.79 0.09
N MET A 82 4.86 -13.46 0.47
CA MET A 82 4.51 -13.28 1.89
C MET A 82 4.67 -14.58 2.67
N GLN A 83 4.21 -15.70 2.09
CA GLN A 83 4.37 -17.02 2.69
C GLN A 83 5.85 -17.39 2.86
N SER A 84 6.69 -17.19 1.83
CA SER A 84 8.12 -17.50 1.91
C SER A 84 8.87 -16.64 2.93
N CYS A 85 8.44 -15.39 3.15
CA CYS A 85 9.06 -14.46 4.09
C CYS A 85 8.43 -14.51 5.50
N GLY A 86 7.48 -15.43 5.73
CA GLY A 86 6.78 -15.57 7.01
C GLY A 86 5.86 -14.41 7.36
N LEU A 87 5.50 -13.55 6.40
CA LEU A 87 4.70 -12.34 6.61
C LEU A 87 3.18 -12.57 6.53
N SER A 88 2.75 -13.80 6.26
CA SER A 88 1.34 -14.17 6.19
C SER A 88 0.64 -13.75 7.48
N ASN A 89 -0.47 -13.04 7.36
CA ASN A 89 -1.27 -12.54 8.48
C ASN A 89 -0.58 -11.50 9.40
N MET A 90 0.61 -11.02 9.04
CA MET A 90 1.33 -9.96 9.78
C MET A 90 0.96 -8.57 9.26
N PHE A 91 -0.31 -8.33 8.94
CA PHE A 91 -0.79 -7.05 8.40
C PHE A 91 -2.23 -6.74 8.83
N LYS A 92 -2.54 -5.45 8.94
CA LYS A 92 -3.90 -4.91 9.00
C LYS A 92 -4.37 -4.41 7.64
N ILE A 93 -3.45 -3.92 6.81
CA ILE A 93 -3.76 -3.44 5.45
C ILE A 93 -2.75 -4.03 4.46
N LEU A 94 -3.27 -4.52 3.33
CA LEU A 94 -2.46 -5.06 2.24
C LEU A 94 -2.83 -4.37 0.92
N ALA A 95 -1.83 -3.75 0.28
CA ALA A 95 -1.92 -3.29 -1.10
C ALA A 95 -1.14 -4.25 -2.01
N THR A 96 -1.85 -5.05 -2.81
CA THR A 96 -1.23 -5.98 -3.76
C THR A 96 -1.86 -5.88 -5.15
N SER A 97 -1.04 -6.16 -6.17
CA SER A 97 -1.43 -6.22 -7.58
C SER A 97 -1.77 -7.64 -8.05
N GLY A 98 -1.45 -8.67 -7.26
CA GLY A 98 -1.84 -10.06 -7.54
C GLY A 98 -3.22 -10.40 -7.04
N LYS A 99 -3.77 -11.54 -7.49
CA LYS A 99 -4.89 -12.20 -6.79
C LYS A 99 -4.40 -12.65 -5.41
N TYR A 100 -5.20 -12.37 -4.39
CA TYR A 100 -5.01 -12.84 -3.02
C TYR A 100 -6.11 -13.84 -2.75
N ASP A 101 -5.74 -15.09 -2.51
CA ASP A 101 -6.71 -16.11 -2.14
C ASP A 101 -7.03 -16.00 -0.66
N VAL A 102 -8.27 -15.60 -0.36
CA VAL A 102 -8.77 -15.40 1.00
C VAL A 102 -9.06 -16.76 1.67
N GLY A 103 -9.18 -17.85 0.90
CA GLY A 103 -9.65 -19.14 1.40
C GLY A 103 -8.72 -19.89 2.37
N ASN A 104 -7.45 -19.50 2.47
CA ASN A 104 -6.45 -20.22 3.29
C ASN A 104 -6.06 -19.53 4.62
N ASP A 105 -6.43 -18.27 4.84
CA ASP A 105 -6.05 -17.51 6.04
C ASP A 105 -7.23 -17.40 7.02
N ALA A 106 -7.74 -18.55 7.46
CA ALA A 106 -9.00 -18.72 8.22
C ALA A 106 -9.02 -18.12 9.66
N SER A 107 -8.11 -17.23 10.03
CA SER A 107 -8.05 -16.67 11.40
C SER A 107 -8.54 -15.23 11.53
N ASN A 108 -8.59 -14.45 10.43
CA ASN A 108 -9.08 -13.08 10.43
C ASN A 108 -9.96 -12.86 9.19
N SER A 109 -11.09 -12.16 9.33
CA SER A 109 -11.92 -11.75 8.20
C SER A 109 -11.13 -10.76 7.33
N ILE A 110 -10.59 -11.22 6.20
CA ILE A 110 -9.95 -10.33 5.23
C ILE A 110 -11.04 -9.75 4.32
N ASP A 111 -11.41 -8.51 4.60
CA ASP A 111 -12.36 -7.78 3.76
C ASP A 111 -11.65 -7.14 2.55
N MET A 112 -12.08 -7.53 1.35
CA MET A 112 -11.54 -6.95 0.13
C MET A 112 -12.12 -5.56 -0.12
N CYS A 113 -11.28 -4.53 0.03
CA CYS A 113 -11.61 -3.18 -0.41
C CYS A 113 -11.19 -2.98 -1.88
N LEU A 114 -12.19 -2.77 -2.75
CA LEU A 114 -11.97 -2.16 -4.07
C LEU A 114 -11.96 -0.65 -3.86
N VAL A 115 -10.79 -0.02 -4.01
CA VAL A 115 -10.71 1.44 -3.97
C VAL A 115 -11.13 1.94 -5.35
N PRO A 116 -12.27 2.65 -5.49
CA PRO A 116 -12.65 3.23 -6.76
C PRO A 116 -11.57 4.24 -7.15
N ILE A 117 -11.02 4.06 -8.34
CA ILE A 117 -10.02 4.98 -8.88
C ILE A 117 -10.76 6.30 -9.17
N TRP A 118 -10.10 7.41 -8.82
CA TRP A 118 -10.47 8.82 -9.02
C TRP A 118 -11.67 9.03 -9.94
N LYS A 119 -12.63 9.87 -9.56
CA LYS A 119 -13.66 10.28 -10.53
C LYS A 119 -12.96 10.92 -11.72
N LYS A 120 -13.49 10.71 -12.92
CA LYS A 120 -12.96 11.30 -14.15
C LYS A 120 -12.72 12.81 -13.99
N ASP A 121 -13.66 13.50 -13.35
CA ASP A 121 -13.57 14.92 -13.04
C ASP A 121 -12.37 15.28 -12.14
N ASP A 122 -12.04 14.42 -11.17
CA ASP A 122 -10.90 14.62 -10.27
C ASP A 122 -9.58 14.41 -11.03
N LEU A 123 -9.52 13.44 -11.94
CA LEU A 123 -8.39 13.22 -12.83
C LEU A 123 -8.21 14.36 -13.83
N GLN A 124 -9.30 14.89 -14.37
CA GLN A 124 -9.27 16.04 -15.28
C GLN A 124 -8.70 17.26 -14.57
N LYS A 125 -9.21 17.58 -13.37
CA LYS A 125 -8.68 18.69 -12.56
C LYS A 125 -7.21 18.51 -12.25
N TYR A 126 -6.78 17.32 -11.80
CA TYR A 126 -5.39 17.08 -11.44
C TYR A 126 -4.46 17.02 -12.66
N GLY A 127 -4.85 16.30 -13.72
CA GLY A 127 -4.05 16.12 -14.94
C GLY A 127 -3.83 17.43 -15.68
N VAL A 128 -4.88 18.23 -15.87
CA VAL A 128 -4.77 19.53 -16.55
C VAL A 128 -3.96 20.52 -15.71
N HIS A 129 -4.23 20.61 -14.41
CA HIS A 129 -3.62 21.64 -13.56
C HIS A 129 -2.18 21.30 -13.12
N SER A 130 -1.91 20.05 -12.75
CA SER A 130 -0.64 19.65 -12.13
C SER A 130 0.33 19.00 -13.12
N LEU A 131 -0.18 18.24 -14.09
CA LEU A 131 0.64 17.49 -15.05
C LEU A 131 0.65 18.10 -16.45
N LYS A 132 -0.19 19.13 -16.71
CA LYS A 132 -0.35 19.79 -18.01
C LYS A 132 -0.65 18.82 -19.16
N VAL A 133 -1.34 17.71 -18.87
CA VAL A 133 -1.81 16.76 -19.88
C VAL A 133 -3.17 17.18 -20.42
N THR A 134 -3.49 16.81 -21.67
CA THR A 134 -4.76 17.20 -22.28
C THR A 134 -5.92 16.36 -21.77
N GLU A 135 -7.14 16.86 -21.84
CA GLU A 135 -8.33 16.07 -21.48
C GLU A 135 -8.45 14.78 -22.31
N ALA A 136 -8.01 14.80 -23.57
CA ALA A 136 -7.98 13.60 -24.42
C ALA A 136 -7.02 12.52 -23.88
N ASP A 137 -5.85 12.92 -23.36
CA ASP A 137 -4.90 12.00 -22.73
C ASP A 137 -5.46 11.39 -21.43
N ILE A 138 -6.22 12.20 -20.69
CA ILE A 138 -6.87 11.79 -19.44
C ILE A 138 -7.98 10.78 -19.73
N ASP A 139 -8.80 11.05 -20.75
CA ASP A 139 -9.87 10.14 -21.19
C ASP A 139 -9.30 8.79 -21.65
N ALA A 140 -8.27 8.81 -22.49
CA ALA A 140 -7.61 7.59 -22.96
C ALA A 140 -7.08 6.75 -21.78
N ARG A 141 -6.52 7.40 -20.75
CA ARG A 141 -6.00 6.70 -19.55
C ARG A 141 -7.11 6.28 -18.59
N TYR A 142 -8.19 7.03 -18.48
CA TYR A 142 -9.30 6.71 -17.57
C TYR A 142 -9.93 5.36 -17.90
N TYR A 143 -10.21 5.13 -19.19
CA TYR A 143 -10.88 3.90 -19.63
C TYR A 143 -9.92 2.70 -19.79
N VAL A 144 -8.60 2.93 -19.79
CA VAL A 144 -7.59 1.87 -20.02
C VAL A 144 -6.84 1.50 -18.73
N SER A 145 -6.43 2.48 -17.92
CA SER A 145 -5.65 2.26 -16.68
C SER A 145 -6.40 2.68 -15.42
N GLY A 146 -7.70 3.00 -15.53
CA GLY A 146 -8.49 3.58 -14.47
C GLY A 146 -8.09 5.03 -14.16
N GLY A 147 -7.24 5.66 -14.98
CA GLY A 147 -6.72 7.01 -14.74
C GLY A 147 -5.35 7.04 -14.08
N SER A 148 -4.55 5.98 -14.20
CA SER A 148 -3.12 6.09 -13.89
C SER A 148 -2.44 7.01 -14.90
N PHE A 149 -1.72 8.02 -14.39
CA PHE A 149 -0.81 8.86 -15.19
C PHE A 149 0.61 8.27 -15.32
N TYR A 150 0.86 7.14 -14.66
CA TYR A 150 2.13 6.40 -14.67
C TYR A 150 1.97 5.01 -15.28
#